data_AF-A0A929SFS9-F1
#
_entry.id   AF-A0A929SFS9-F1
#
_cell.length_a   1.000
_cell.length_b   1.000
_cell.length_c   1.000
_cell.angle_alpha   90.00
_cell.angle_beta   90.00
_cell.angle_gamma   90.00
#
_symmetry.space_group_name_H-M   'P 1'
#
loop_
_entity.id
_entity.type
_entity.pdbx_description
1 polymer ?
#
loop_
_entity_poly.entity_id
_entity_poly.type
_entity_poly.pdbx_seq_one_letter_code
_entity_poly.pdbx_strand_id
1 'polypeptide(L)'
;MEYPIDQINKLQDDYPDIVNTQGGSYNVSSYTKLGIAKKIDYDCAVQSCSWGKFQVMGLYYSNLYSSPSELEEAMNKCELQQFRYFLSYLKNTNGMIIALKNKDWESIARLYNGANWKKQNPKYASNIEKYYNQFKGEK
;
A
#
# COMPACT_ATOMS: atom_id res chain seq x y z
N MET A 1 13.26 -14.11 1.82
CA MET A 1 13.41 -15.46 2.39
C MET A 1 12.02 -16.05 2.48
N GLU A 2 11.79 -17.25 1.96
CA GLU A 2 10.49 -17.92 2.14
C GLU A 2 10.52 -18.73 3.44
N TYR A 3 9.53 -18.53 4.29
CA TYR A 3 9.38 -19.27 5.54
C TYR A 3 8.76 -20.65 5.27
N PRO A 4 9.27 -21.74 5.88
CA PRO A 4 8.58 -23.04 5.85
C PRO A 4 7.18 -22.94 6.45
N ILE A 5 6.23 -23.71 5.92
CA ILE A 5 4.83 -23.65 6.34
C ILE A 5 4.64 -23.91 7.84
N ASP A 6 5.41 -24.83 8.41
CA ASP A 6 5.35 -25.16 9.85
C ASP A 6 5.78 -23.96 10.72
N GLN A 7 6.73 -23.17 10.24
CA GLN A 7 7.15 -21.95 10.92
C GLN A 7 6.09 -20.85 10.81
N ILE A 8 5.43 -20.73 9.65
CA ILE A 8 4.31 -19.80 9.47
C ILE A 8 3.16 -20.17 10.42
N ASN A 9 2.77 -21.45 10.46
CA ASN A 9 1.71 -21.95 11.34
C ASN A 9 2.02 -21.62 12.81
N LYS A 10 3.26 -21.89 13.25
CA LYS A 10 3.69 -21.54 14.61
C LYS A 10 3.61 -20.03 14.87
N LEU A 11 4.02 -19.19 13.92
CA LEU A 11 3.92 -17.73 14.06
C LEU A 11 2.48 -17.23 14.12
N GLN A 12 1.55 -17.89 13.42
CA GLN A 12 0.12 -17.59 13.52
C GLN A 12 -0.44 -17.96 14.89
N ASP A 13 0.00 -19.07 15.48
CA ASP A 13 -0.40 -19.48 16.84
C ASP A 13 0.19 -18.54 17.91
N ASP A 14 1.47 -18.19 17.78
CA ASP A 14 2.19 -17.34 18.73
C ASP A 14 1.76 -15.85 18.64
N TYR A 15 1.38 -15.38 17.45
CA TYR A 15 1.06 -13.97 17.17
C TYR A 15 -0.21 -13.79 16.28
N PRO A 16 -1.39 -14.30 16.69
CA PRO A 16 -2.58 -14.35 15.84
C PRO A 16 -3.14 -12.98 15.41
N ASP A 17 -2.81 -11.92 16.15
CA ASP A 17 -3.19 -10.53 15.85
C ASP A 17 -2.21 -9.81 14.89
N ILE A 18 -1.07 -10.44 14.58
CA ILE A 18 0.02 -9.89 13.76
C ILE A 18 0.20 -10.72 12.49
N VAL A 19 0.20 -12.05 12.61
CA VAL A 19 0.38 -13.00 11.51
C VAL A 19 -0.93 -13.77 11.33
N ASN A 20 -1.66 -13.50 10.25
CA ASN A 20 -2.94 -14.12 9.98
C ASN A 20 -3.26 -14.15 8.48
N THR A 21 -4.00 -15.16 8.03
CA THR A 21 -4.52 -15.25 6.66
C THR A 21 -5.75 -14.36 6.44
N GLN A 22 -6.42 -13.94 7.51
CA GLN A 22 -7.52 -12.98 7.47
C GLN A 22 -7.06 -11.61 7.94
N GLY A 23 -7.31 -10.58 7.13
CA GLY A 23 -7.13 -9.19 7.56
C GLY A 23 -8.28 -8.74 8.49
N GLY A 24 -8.05 -7.71 9.30
CA GLY A 24 -9.15 -6.99 9.96
C GLY A 24 -9.13 -6.92 11.49
N SER A 25 -8.18 -7.57 12.18
CA SER A 25 -7.95 -7.23 13.60
C SER A 25 -7.29 -5.84 13.65
N TYR A 26 -7.94 -4.87 14.29
CA TYR A 26 -7.40 -3.52 14.55
C TYR A 26 -7.58 -3.14 16.02
N ASN A 27 -7.40 -4.13 16.90
CA ASN A 27 -7.65 -3.98 18.34
C ASN A 27 -6.58 -3.12 19.05
N VAL A 28 -5.49 -2.79 18.36
CA VAL A 28 -4.41 -1.90 18.80
C VAL A 28 -3.96 -1.02 17.63
N SER A 29 -3.23 0.06 17.93
CA SER A 29 -2.73 0.98 16.91
C SER A 29 -1.85 0.27 15.87
N SER A 30 -1.89 0.73 14.61
CA SER A 30 -1.05 0.18 13.54
C SER A 30 0.45 0.30 13.85
N TYR A 31 0.88 1.35 14.56
CA TYR A 31 2.28 1.50 15.01
C TYR A 31 2.68 0.43 16.03
N THR A 32 1.78 0.09 16.95
CA THR A 32 2.01 -1.01 17.90
C THR A 32 2.14 -2.34 17.16
N LYS A 33 1.25 -2.61 16.20
CA LYS A 33 1.34 -3.83 15.37
C LYS A 33 2.65 -3.91 14.60
N LEU A 34 3.03 -2.81 13.92
CA LEU A 34 4.28 -2.72 13.19
C LEU A 34 5.49 -2.96 14.10
N GLY A 35 5.49 -2.37 15.31
CA GLY A 35 6.57 -2.57 16.29
C GLY A 35 6.71 -4.01 16.75
N ILE A 36 5.61 -4.75 16.89
CA ILE A 36 5.63 -6.20 17.20
C ILE A 36 6.10 -6.99 15.98
N ALA A 37 5.50 -6.74 14.81
CA ALA A 37 5.82 -7.43 13.56
C ALA A 37 7.31 -7.34 13.22
N LYS A 38 7.92 -6.16 13.39
CA LYS A 38 9.36 -5.98 13.14
C LYS A 38 10.28 -6.79 14.04
N LYS A 39 9.82 -7.20 15.23
CA LYS A 39 10.56 -8.11 16.11
C LYS A 39 10.51 -9.55 15.62
N ILE A 40 9.49 -9.91 14.84
CA ILE A 40 9.34 -11.22 14.21
C ILE A 40 10.18 -11.25 12.93
N ASP A 41 9.90 -10.34 12.00
CA ASP A 41 10.65 -10.12 10.78
C ASP A 41 10.49 -8.66 10.34
N TYR A 42 11.60 -7.92 10.31
CA TYR A 42 11.60 -6.51 9.96
C TYR A 42 11.15 -6.26 8.51
N ASP A 43 11.70 -7.02 7.56
CA ASP A 43 11.47 -6.81 6.14
C ASP A 43 10.04 -7.16 5.76
N CYS A 44 9.53 -8.30 6.23
CA CYS A 44 8.14 -8.71 6.03
C CYS A 44 7.18 -7.72 6.69
N ALA A 45 7.49 -7.22 7.89
CA ALA A 45 6.66 -6.22 8.57
C ALA A 45 6.53 -4.93 7.75
N VAL A 46 7.64 -4.41 7.23
CA VAL A 46 7.64 -3.20 6.41
C VAL A 46 6.90 -3.44 5.08
N GLN A 47 7.13 -4.59 4.44
CA GLN A 47 6.48 -4.95 3.19
C GLN A 47 4.96 -5.13 3.33
N SER A 48 4.50 -5.59 4.49
CA SER A 48 3.09 -5.84 4.79
C SER A 48 2.28 -4.60 5.15
N CYS A 49 2.92 -3.43 5.25
CA CYS A 49 2.24 -2.18 5.62
C CYS A 49 1.99 -1.27 4.40
N SER A 50 0.89 -0.51 4.42
CA SER A 50 0.68 0.64 3.54
C SER A 50 1.34 1.89 4.13
N TRP A 51 2.01 2.68 3.29
CA TRP A 51 2.84 3.80 3.76
C TRP A 51 2.38 5.16 3.24
N GLY A 52 2.51 6.17 4.11
CA GLY A 52 2.30 7.59 3.77
C GLY A 52 0.88 7.96 3.36
N LYS A 53 0.69 9.18 2.85
CA LYS A 53 -0.63 9.69 2.44
C LYS A 53 -1.32 8.86 1.37
N PHE A 54 -0.54 8.27 0.47
CA PHE A 54 -1.07 7.53 -0.68
C PHE A 54 -1.36 6.06 -0.36
N GLN A 55 -0.93 5.56 0.81
CA GLN A 55 -1.20 4.21 1.29
C GLN A 55 -0.74 3.12 0.30
N VAL A 56 0.43 3.32 -0.33
CA VAL A 56 1.05 2.29 -1.19
C VAL A 56 1.69 1.22 -0.32
N MET A 57 1.46 -0.05 -0.64
CA MET A 57 2.04 -1.20 0.08
C MET A 57 3.57 -1.20 0.03
N GLY A 58 4.21 -1.56 1.13
CA GLY A 58 5.67 -1.64 1.23
C GLY A 58 6.28 -2.77 0.40
N LEU A 59 5.49 -3.77 0.01
CA LEU A 59 5.94 -4.86 -0.87
C LEU A 59 6.51 -4.37 -2.20
N TYR A 60 6.15 -3.15 -2.62
CA TYR A 60 6.64 -2.51 -3.84
C TYR A 60 7.92 -1.67 -3.64
N TYR A 61 8.61 -1.82 -2.50
CA TYR A 61 9.78 -0.98 -2.16
C TYR A 61 10.82 -0.96 -3.29
N SER A 62 11.04 -2.12 -3.94
CA SER A 62 12.03 -2.32 -5.01
C SER A 62 11.78 -1.50 -6.27
N ASN A 63 10.59 -0.91 -6.42
CA ASN A 63 10.31 0.04 -7.50
C ASN A 63 11.12 1.35 -7.35
N LEU A 64 11.65 1.66 -6.17
CA LEU A 64 12.36 2.91 -5.91
C LEU A 64 13.53 2.80 -4.91
N TYR A 65 13.49 1.85 -3.99
CA TYR A 65 14.44 1.70 -2.89
C TYR A 65 15.11 0.34 -2.93
N SER A 66 16.32 0.24 -2.38
CA SER A 66 17.13 -0.98 -2.41
C SER A 66 16.76 -1.96 -1.30
N SER A 67 16.09 -1.48 -0.25
CA SER A 67 15.66 -2.30 0.90
C SER A 67 14.36 -1.79 1.53
N PRO A 68 13.66 -2.63 2.31
CA PRO A 68 12.53 -2.19 3.14
C PRO A 68 12.93 -1.12 4.16
N SER A 69 14.16 -1.17 4.70
CA SER A 69 14.63 -0.15 5.65
C SER A 69 14.75 1.24 4.99
N GLU A 70 15.27 1.31 3.76
CA GLU A 70 15.31 2.57 3.00
C GLU A 70 13.90 3.11 2.72
N LEU A 71 12.94 2.22 2.40
CA LEU A 71 11.54 2.63 2.26
C LEU A 71 11.03 3.25 3.56
N GLU A 72 11.20 2.58 4.70
CA GLU A 72 10.73 3.09 5.99
C GLU A 72 11.34 4.46 6.32
N GLU A 73 12.65 4.64 6.16
CA GLU A 73 13.31 5.92 6.37
C GLU A 73 12.68 7.01 5.49
N ALA A 74 12.53 6.73 4.19
CA ALA A 74 11.98 7.68 3.25
C ALA A 74 10.52 8.05 3.57
N MET A 75 9.69 7.09 3.98
CA MET A 75 8.28 7.33 4.32
C MET A 75 8.11 8.19 5.57
N ASN A 76 9.07 8.16 6.50
CA ASN A 76 9.10 8.98 7.71
C ASN A 76 9.81 10.33 7.51
N LYS A 77 10.50 10.54 6.38
CA LYS A 77 11.30 11.75 6.14
C LYS A 77 10.46 12.97 5.76
N CYS A 78 9.64 12.86 4.71
CA CYS A 78 8.77 13.94 4.27
C CYS A 78 7.73 13.49 3.24
N GLU A 79 6.69 14.31 3.04
CA GLU A 79 5.61 14.04 2.08
C GLU A 79 6.10 13.92 0.63
N LEU A 80 7.20 14.61 0.27
CA LEU A 80 7.80 14.50 -1.07
C LEU A 80 8.29 13.07 -1.35
N GLN A 81 8.85 12.38 -0.36
CA GLN A 81 9.29 10.99 -0.55
C GLN A 81 8.10 10.04 -0.69
N GLN A 82 7.04 10.28 0.10
CA GLN A 82 5.77 9.53 -0.04
C GLN A 82 5.18 9.71 -1.44
N PHE A 83 5.22 10.94 -1.99
CA PHE A 83 4.77 11.23 -3.34
C PHE A 83 5.65 10.56 -4.42
N ARG A 84 6.99 10.58 -4.26
CA ARG A 84 7.89 9.89 -5.19
C ARG A 84 7.63 8.39 -5.23
N TYR A 85 7.39 7.77 -4.08
CA TYR A 85 7.06 6.35 -3.99
C TYR A 85 5.73 6.02 -4.68
N PHE A 86 4.70 6.85 -4.44
CA PHE A 86 3.42 6.76 -5.15
C PHE A 86 3.59 6.86 -6.68
N LEU A 87 4.35 7.84 -7.18
CA LEU A 87 4.61 7.96 -8.61
C LEU A 87 5.35 6.74 -9.17
N SER A 88 6.30 6.18 -8.44
CA SER A 88 7.01 4.96 -8.86
C SER A 88 6.05 3.78 -8.95
N TYR A 89 5.17 3.60 -7.96
CA TYR A 89 4.13 2.57 -7.99
C TYR A 89 3.19 2.71 -9.19
N LEU A 90 2.71 3.91 -9.48
CA LEU A 90 1.84 4.14 -10.65
C LEU A 90 2.54 3.81 -11.98
N LYS A 91 3.83 4.15 -12.10
CA LYS A 91 4.61 3.86 -13.32
C LYS A 91 4.84 2.36 -13.53
N ASN A 92 4.96 1.60 -12.44
CA ASN A 92 5.17 0.16 -12.48
C ASN A 92 3.86 -0.64 -12.50
N THR A 93 2.71 0.01 -12.28
CA THR A 93 1.40 -0.64 -12.39
C THR A 93 0.97 -0.68 -13.85
N ASN A 94 0.91 -1.89 -14.43
CA ASN A 94 0.58 -2.05 -15.84
C ASN A 94 -0.79 -1.45 -16.18
N GLY A 95 -0.86 -0.69 -17.27
CA GLY A 95 -2.07 0.02 -17.72
C GLY A 95 -2.42 1.29 -16.95
N MET A 96 -1.81 1.57 -15.79
CA MET A 96 -2.16 2.74 -14.97
C MET A 96 -1.90 4.06 -15.69
N ILE A 97 -0.74 4.22 -16.32
CA ILE A 97 -0.39 5.45 -17.06
C ILE A 97 -1.34 5.68 -18.24
N ILE A 98 -1.75 4.61 -18.92
CA ILE A 98 -2.70 4.68 -20.03
C ILE A 98 -4.07 5.14 -19.52
N ALA A 99 -4.56 4.52 -18.44
CA ALA A 99 -5.84 4.88 -17.81
C ALA A 99 -5.85 6.35 -17.35
N LEU A 100 -4.77 6.82 -16.72
CA LEU A 100 -4.60 8.22 -16.30
C LEU A 100 -4.66 9.20 -17.49
N LYS A 101 -3.94 8.90 -18.58
CA LYS A 101 -3.95 9.75 -19.79
C LYS A 101 -5.32 9.79 -20.45
N ASN A 102 -6.00 8.65 -20.50
CA ASN A 102 -7.31 8.50 -21.12
C ASN A 102 -8.46 8.93 -20.20
N LYS A 103 -8.18 9.33 -18.95
CA LYS A 103 -9.19 9.69 -17.95
C LYS A 103 -10.19 8.55 -17.69
N ASP A 104 -9.70 7.31 -17.75
CA ASP A 104 -10.49 6.12 -17.43
C ASP A 104 -10.54 5.90 -15.92
N TRP A 105 -11.50 6.59 -15.29
CA TRP A 105 -11.66 6.65 -13.84
C TRP A 105 -11.93 5.28 -13.20
N GLU A 106 -12.68 4.42 -13.89
CA GLU A 106 -12.96 3.07 -13.39
C GLU A 106 -11.72 2.19 -13.46
N SER A 107 -10.95 2.25 -14.55
CA SER A 107 -9.68 1.53 -14.64
C SER A 107 -8.68 2.03 -13.60
N ILE A 108 -8.57 3.35 -13.37
CA ILE A 108 -7.73 3.90 -12.29
C ILE A 108 -8.15 3.32 -10.94
N ALA A 109 -9.45 3.36 -10.62
CA ALA A 109 -9.97 2.84 -9.36
C ALA A 109 -9.68 1.34 -9.18
N ARG A 110 -9.86 0.55 -10.24
CA ARG A 110 -9.60 -0.90 -10.25
C ARG A 110 -8.13 -1.25 -10.14
N LEU A 111 -7.27 -0.55 -10.87
CA LEU A 111 -5.83 -0.80 -10.84
C LEU A 111 -5.22 -0.36 -9.50
N TYR A 112 -5.77 0.68 -8.87
CA TYR A 112 -5.26 1.17 -7.59
C TYR A 112 -5.77 0.39 -6.38
N ASN A 113 -7.09 0.12 -6.31
CA ASN A 113 -7.74 -0.49 -5.13
C ASN A 113 -8.13 -1.96 -5.35
N GLY A 114 -7.80 -2.54 -6.50
CA GLY A 114 -8.10 -3.93 -6.84
C GLY A 114 -9.52 -4.16 -7.38
N ALA A 115 -9.81 -5.41 -7.78
CA ALA A 115 -11.06 -5.78 -8.46
C ALA A 115 -12.32 -5.51 -7.62
N ASN A 116 -12.21 -5.57 -6.29
CA ASN A 116 -13.32 -5.38 -5.36
C ASN A 116 -13.59 -3.92 -4.99
N TRP A 117 -12.91 -2.95 -5.64
CA TRP A 117 -13.03 -1.53 -5.29
C TRP A 117 -14.48 -1.02 -5.33
N LYS A 118 -15.33 -1.50 -6.24
CA LYS A 118 -16.74 -1.06 -6.31
C LYS A 118 -17.53 -1.47 -5.06
N LYS A 119 -17.21 -2.62 -4.46
CA LYS A 119 -17.84 -3.08 -3.22
C LYS A 119 -17.31 -2.33 -2.00
N GLN A 120 -16.01 -2.08 -1.97
CA GLN A 120 -15.34 -1.45 -0.82
C GLN A 120 -15.49 0.09 -0.80
N ASN A 121 -15.42 0.71 -1.97
CA ASN A 121 -15.50 2.16 -2.15
C ASN A 121 -16.14 2.52 -3.52
N PRO A 122 -17.46 2.38 -3.67
CA PRO A 122 -18.17 2.61 -4.94
C PRO A 122 -18.03 4.04 -5.49
N LYS A 123 -17.70 5.01 -4.62
CA LYS A 123 -17.57 6.43 -5.00
C LYS A 123 -16.16 6.80 -5.47
N TYR A 124 -15.20 5.88 -5.45
CA TYR A 124 -13.80 6.23 -5.71
C TYR A 124 -13.60 6.81 -7.13
N ALA A 125 -14.07 6.12 -8.17
CA ALA A 125 -13.95 6.58 -9.56
C ALA A 125 -14.65 7.93 -9.80
N SER A 126 -15.90 8.07 -9.34
CA SER A 126 -16.66 9.32 -9.51
C SER A 126 -16.05 10.49 -8.72
N ASN A 127 -15.41 10.22 -7.57
CA ASN A 127 -14.65 11.24 -6.85
C ASN A 127 -13.41 11.68 -7.61
N ILE A 128 -12.66 10.76 -8.23
CA ILE A 128 -11.50 11.13 -9.07
C ILE A 128 -11.96 12.06 -10.20
N GLU A 129 -13.04 11.68 -10.90
CA GLU A 129 -13.61 12.49 -11.98
C GLU A 129 -14.02 13.88 -11.49
N LYS A 130 -14.77 13.93 -10.38
CA LYS A 130 -15.23 15.18 -9.77
C LYS A 130 -14.05 16.11 -9.48
N TYR A 131 -13.02 15.63 -8.78
CA TYR A 131 -11.89 16.46 -8.39
C TYR A 131 -10.99 16.81 -9.57
N TYR A 132 -10.81 15.91 -10.53
CA TYR A 132 -10.12 16.26 -11.78
C TYR A 132 -10.83 17.44 -12.47
N ASN A 133 -12.16 17.39 -12.60
CA ASN A 133 -12.93 18.45 -13.23
C ASN A 133 -12.90 19.77 -12.46
N GLN A 134 -12.81 19.72 -11.13
CA GLN A 134 -12.62 20.89 -10.30
C GLN A 134 -11.25 21.53 -10.55
N PHE A 135 -10.17 20.75 -10.52
CA PHE A 135 -8.80 21.28 -10.52
C PHE A 135 -8.17 21.49 -11.90
N LYS A 136 -8.74 20.92 -12.99
CA LYS A 136 -8.13 21.00 -14.34
C LYS A 136 -7.89 22.41 -14.90
N GLY A 137 -8.53 23.44 -14.32
CA GLY A 137 -8.38 24.84 -14.70
C GLY A 137 -7.64 25.71 -13.69
N GLU A 138 -7.26 25.16 -12.54
CA GLU A 138 -6.49 25.87 -11.51
C GLU A 138 -5.01 25.78 -11.90
N LYS A 139 -4.42 26.92 -12.30
CA LYS A 139 -2.99 27.08 -12.60
C LYS A 139 -2.31 27.88 -11.50
#